data_AF-A0A1F5WYH7-F1
#
_entry.id   AF-A0A1F5WYH7-F1
#
_cell.length_a   1.000
_cell.length_b   1.000
_cell.length_c   1.000
_cell.angle_alpha   90.00
_cell.angle_beta   90.00
_cell.angle_gamma   90.00
#
_symmetry.space_group_name_H-M   'P 1'
#
loop_
_entity.id
_entity.type
_entity.pdbx_description
1 polymer ?
#
loop_
_entity_poly.entity_id
_entity_poly.type
_entity_poly.pdbx_seq_one_letter_code
_entity_poly.pdbx_strand_id
1 'polypeptide(L)' 'MATQLIEKKLEFIVKKGVEDALKAQFPKMRALLTLNISIEEQKEIERLYRRPSKKATRSFKLAV' A
#
# COMPACT_ATOMS: atom_id res chain seq x y z
N MET A 1 3.90 -4.84 39.64
CA MET A 1 3.43 -5.79 38.61
C MET A 1 2.32 -5.20 37.72
N ALA A 2 1.29 -4.54 38.28
CA ALA A 2 0.23 -3.91 37.48
C ALA A 2 0.70 -2.74 36.58
N THR A 3 1.62 -1.91 37.06
CA THR A 3 2.19 -0.77 36.32
C THR A 3 2.99 -1.19 35.08
N GLN A 4 3.82 -2.24 35.21
CA GLN A 4 4.58 -2.82 34.09
C GLN A 4 3.65 -3.39 32.99
N LEU A 5 2.48 -3.90 33.36
CA LEU A 5 1.49 -4.40 32.41
C LEU A 5 0.82 -3.25 31.65
N ILE A 6 0.62 -2.11 32.31
CA ILE A 6 0.05 -0.90 31.71
C ILE A 6 1.04 -0.28 30.71
N GLU A 7 2.32 -0.16 31.06
CA GLU A 7 3.36 0.32 30.14
C GLU A 7 3.44 -0.52 28.86
N LYS A 8 3.47 -1.85 28.99
CA LYS A 8 3.50 -2.76 27.83
C LYS A 8 2.27 -2.62 26.95
N LYS A 9 1.08 -2.41 27.54
CA LYS A 9 -0.15 -2.17 26.77
C LYS A 9 -0.11 -0.84 26.05
N LEU A 10 0.40 0.21 26.70
CA LEU A 10 0.52 1.54 26.09
C LEU A 10 1.50 1.51 24.91
N GLU A 11 2.67 0.90 25.09
CA GLU A 11 3.66 0.71 24.03
C GLU A 11 3.08 -0.05 22.84
N PHE A 12 2.34 -1.12 23.10
CA PHE A 12 1.67 -1.90 22.05
C PHE A 12 0.65 -1.06 21.28
N ILE A 13 -0.17 -0.28 21.96
CA ILE A 13 -1.19 0.58 21.33
C ILE A 13 -0.52 1.65 20.46
N VAL A 14 0.52 2.30 20.98
CA VAL A 14 1.27 3.33 20.24
C VAL A 14 1.92 2.72 19.00
N LYS A 15 2.60 1.58 19.14
CA LYS A 15 3.25 0.88 18.03
C LYS A 15 2.23 0.49 16.95
N LYS A 16 1.09 -0.06 17.35
CA LYS A 16 0.02 -0.45 16.43
C LYS A 16 -0.57 0.76 15.70
N GLY A 17 -0.77 1.88 16.40
CA GLY A 17 -1.22 3.13 15.80
C GLY A 17 -0.28 3.65 14.72
N VAL A 18 1.04 3.61 14.98
CA VAL A 18 2.07 3.98 14.00
C VAL A 18 2.08 3.03 12.81
N GLU A 19 2.03 1.71 13.04
CA GLU A 19 1.99 0.72 11.97
C GLU A 19 0.76 0.89 11.06
N ASP A 20 -0.41 1.17 11.63
CA ASP A 20 -1.65 1.35 10.87
C ASP A 20 -1.62 2.66 10.07
N ALA A 21 -1.06 3.74 10.63
CA ALA A 21 -0.83 4.99 9.90
C ALA A 21 0.13 4.79 8.72
N LEU A 22 1.23 4.05 8.91
CA LEU A 22 2.17 3.73 7.84
C LEU A 22 1.52 2.86 6.76
N LYS A 23 0.74 1.84 7.13
CA LYS A 23 0.00 1.00 6.16
C LYS A 23 -0.98 1.81 5.32
N ALA A 24 -1.56 2.87 5.86
CA ALA A 24 -2.46 3.75 5.11
C ALA A 24 -1.73 4.64 4.09
N GLN A 25 -0.50 5.05 4.37
CA GLN A 25 0.27 5.94 3.49
C GLN A 25 1.14 5.17 2.48
N PHE A 26 1.55 3.94 2.80
CA PHE A 26 2.42 3.11 1.95
C PHE A 26 1.88 2.92 0.52
N PRO A 27 0.56 2.69 0.29
CA PRO A 27 0.01 2.59 -1.06
C PRO A 27 0.12 3.88 -1.87
N LYS A 28 -0.02 5.05 -1.22
CA LYS A 28 0.12 6.35 -1.89
C LYS A 28 1.55 6.58 -2.32
N MET A 29 2.51 6.28 -1.43
CA MET A 29 3.94 6.34 -1.75
C MET A 29 4.30 5.37 -2.88
N ARG A 30 3.77 4.14 -2.85
CA ARG A 30 3.96 3.16 -3.94
C ARG A 30 3.40 3.68 -5.26
N ALA A 31 2.27 4.36 -5.27
CA ALA A 31 1.70 4.96 -6.48
C ALA A 31 2.61 6.06 -7.05
N LEU A 32 3.23 6.89 -6.21
CA LEU A 32 4.19 7.92 -6.66
C LEU A 32 5.46 7.31 -7.28
N LEU A 33 5.88 6.14 -6.81
CA LEU A 33 7.04 5.41 -7.34
C LEU A 33 6.66 4.49 -8.52
N THR A 34 5.38 4.40 -8.87
CA THR A 34 4.93 3.61 -10.02
C THR A 34 5.17 4.43 -11.28
N LEU A 35 5.81 3.81 -12.28
CA LEU A 35 6.02 4.42 -13.58
C LEU A 35 4.68 4.83 -14.18
N ASN A 36 4.60 6.08 -14.66
CA ASN A 36 3.43 6.54 -15.39
C ASN A 36 3.43 5.89 -16.77
N ILE A 37 2.47 5.00 -17.00
CA ILE A 37 2.29 4.29 -18.27
C ILE A 37 1.00 4.78 -18.92
N SER A 38 1.06 5.04 -20.22
CA SER A 38 -0.13 5.41 -21.00
C SER A 38 -1.11 4.24 -21.08
N ILE A 39 -2.36 4.54 -21.47
CA ILE A 39 -3.40 3.51 -21.62
C ILE A 39 -3.04 2.56 -22.76
N GLU A 40 -2.43 3.10 -23.81
CA GLU A 40 -1.95 2.40 -24.99
C GLU A 40 -0.81 1.42 -24.61
N GLU A 41 0.16 1.88 -23.83
CA GLU A 41 1.24 1.04 -23.30
C GLU A 41 0.72 -0.05 -22.37
N GLN A 42 -0.21 0.27 -21.48
CA GLN A 42 -0.83 -0.73 -20.60
C GLN A 42 -1.59 -1.81 -21.40
N LYS A 43 -2.32 -1.43 -22.46
CA LYS A 43 -3.00 -2.38 -23.35
C LYS A 43 -2.01 -3.28 -24.08
N GLU A 44 -0.89 -2.73 -24.54
CA GLU A 44 0.16 -3.48 -25.22
C GLU A 44 0.85 -4.46 -24.27
N ILE A 45 1.16 -4.04 -23.04
CA ILE A 45 1.69 -4.91 -21.98
C ILE A 45 0.72 -6.05 -21.67
N GLU A 46 -0.58 -5.76 -21.53
CA GLU A 46 -1.60 -6.80 -21.29
C GLU A 46 -1.75 -7.77 -22.46
N ARG A 47 -1.59 -7.30 -23.70
CA ARG A 47 -1.61 -8.11 -24.93
C ARG A 47 -0.42 -9.05 -24.99
N LEU A 48 0.79 -8.54 -24.72
CA LEU A 48 2.06 -9.27 -24.85
C LEU A 48 2.27 -10.29 -23.72
N TYR A 49 1.97 -9.89 -22.48
CA TYR A 49 2.32 -10.70 -21.30
C TYR A 49 1.13 -11.47 -20.71
N ARG A 50 -0.07 -11.34 -21.32
CA ARG A 50 -1.37 -11.73 -20.76
C ARG A 50 -1.64 -11.01 -19.44
N ARG A 51 -2.91 -10.88 -19.06
CA ARG A 51 -3.32 -10.20 -17.82
C ARG A 51 -2.49 -10.76 -16.65
N PRO A 52 -1.68 -9.96 -15.94
CA PRO A 52 -1.07 -10.44 -14.71
C PRO A 52 -2.20 -10.93 -13.81
N SER A 53 -2.08 -12.16 -13.32
CA SER A 53 -3.05 -12.78 -12.41
C SER A 53 -3.45 -11.74 -11.36
N LYS A 54 -4.76 -11.43 -11.30
CA LYS A 54 -5.38 -10.30 -10.58
C LYS A 54 -5.23 -10.39 -9.05
N LYS A 55 -4.01 -10.39 -8.54
CA LYS A 55 -3.70 -10.26 -7.11
C LYS A 55 -2.67 -9.18 -6.79
N ALA A 56 -1.81 -8.79 -7.74
CA ALA A 56 -0.68 -7.89 -7.44
C ALA A 56 -0.84 -6.43 -7.92
N THR A 57 -1.60 -6.18 -9.00
CA THR A 57 -1.64 -4.85 -9.63
C THR A 57 -2.97 -4.17 -9.37
N ARG A 58 -3.07 -3.43 -8.26
CA ARG A 58 -4.12 -2.43 -8.08
C ARG A 58 -3.79 -1.23 -8.98
N SER A 59 -4.54 -1.05 -10.05
CA SER A 59 -4.52 0.17 -10.86
C SER A 59 -5.16 1.30 -10.06
N PHE A 60 -4.38 2.32 -9.69
CA PHE A 60 -4.92 3.52 -9.06
C PHE A 60 -5.22 4.54 -10.16
N LYS A 61 -6.50 4.91 -10.30
CA LYS A 61 -6.88 6.10 -11.08
C LYS A 61 -6.72 7.31 -10.16
N LEU A 62 -5.81 8.20 -10.50
CA LEU A 62 -5.76 9.54 -9.91
C LEU A 62 -6.97 10.31 -10.43
N ALA A 63 -7.93 10.60 -9.56
CA ALA A 63 -8.95 11.61 -9.83
C ALA A 63 -8.30 12.98 -9.57
N VAL A 64 -8.20 13.78 -10.63
CA VAL A 64 -7.85 15.21 -10.59
C VAL A 64 -9.10 16.00 -10.27
#